data_AF-A0A1F9H8Z6-F1
#
_entry.id   AF-A0A1F9H8Z6-F1
#
_cell.length_a   1.000
_cell.length_b   1.000
_cell.length_c   1.000
_cell.angle_alpha   90.00
_cell.angle_beta   90.00
_cell.angle_gamma   90.00
#
_symmetry.space_group_name_H-M   'P 1'
#
loop_
_entity.id
_entity.type
_entity.pdbx_description
1 polymer ?
#
loop_
_entity_poly.entity_id
_entity_poly.type
_entity_poly.pdbx_seq_one_letter_code
_entity_poly.pdbx_strand_id
1 'polypeptide(L)'
;MVLNKYKLNLPHAVRNLIQKLHPDIKRKIRAALEMILENPTIGKALKEELEGLWSFRVGKFRIIYRVSGNKTLDIIAIGPRMNIYRETFYLVKKEN
;
A
#
# COMPACT_ATOMS: atom_id res chain seq x y z
N MET A 1 -13.66 -16.44 10.38
CA MET A 1 -13.40 -16.07 8.97
C MET A 1 -13.75 -14.58 8.85
N VAL A 2 -12.76 -13.69 8.80
CA VAL A 2 -13.03 -12.24 8.66
C VAL A 2 -13.42 -11.98 7.21
N LEU A 3 -14.64 -11.52 6.97
CA LEU A 3 -15.12 -11.11 5.66
C LEU A 3 -14.51 -9.74 5.34
N ASN A 4 -13.42 -9.71 4.59
CA ASN A 4 -12.82 -8.46 4.13
C ASN A 4 -13.72 -7.83 3.05
N LYS A 5 -14.07 -6.55 3.20
CA LYS A 5 -14.92 -5.80 2.26
C LYS A 5 -14.28 -5.59 0.88
N TYR A 6 -12.95 -5.67 0.81
CA TYR A 6 -12.15 -5.42 -0.38
C TYR A 6 -11.29 -6.65 -0.73
N LYS A 7 -11.05 -6.86 -2.02
CA LYS A 7 -10.07 -7.84 -2.50
C LYS A 7 -8.68 -7.22 -2.49
N LEU A 8 -7.67 -7.92 -1.99
CA LEU A 8 -6.29 -7.44 -2.01
C LEU A 8 -5.62 -7.82 -3.34
N ASN A 9 -5.16 -6.83 -4.09
CA ASN A 9 -4.21 -7.04 -5.17
C ASN A 9 -2.81 -6.61 -4.72
N LEU A 10 -1.90 -7.59 -4.66
CA LEU A 10 -0.55 -7.41 -4.16
C LEU A 10 0.46 -7.86 -5.23
N PRO A 11 1.11 -6.93 -5.94
CA PRO A 11 2.08 -7.26 -6.97
C PRO A 11 3.22 -8.15 -6.45
N HIS A 12 3.72 -9.06 -7.30
CA HIS A 12 4.81 -9.97 -6.94
C HIS A 12 6.03 -9.26 -6.38
N ALA A 13 6.40 -8.11 -6.94
CA ALA A 13 7.52 -7.30 -6.45
C ALA A 13 7.34 -6.86 -4.98
N VAL A 14 6.13 -6.39 -4.63
CA VAL A 14 5.80 -5.98 -3.26
C VAL A 14 5.77 -7.18 -2.32
N ARG A 15 5.19 -8.31 -2.77
CA ARG A 15 5.21 -9.57 -2.00
C ARG A 15 6.64 -10.01 -1.67
N ASN A 16 7.53 -10.02 -2.66
CA ASN A 16 8.93 -10.40 -2.50
C ASN A 16 9.68 -9.44 -1.56
N LEU A 17 9.38 -8.14 -1.63
CA LEU A 17 9.93 -7.15 -0.71
C LEU A 17 9.51 -7.47 0.73
N ILE A 18 8.21 -7.65 1.00
CA ILE A 18 7.69 -7.96 2.34
C ILE A 18 8.34 -9.24 2.89
N GLN A 19 8.51 -10.27 2.06
CA GLN A 19 9.13 -11.53 2.46
C GLN A 19 10.57 -11.38 2.97
N LYS A 20 11.30 -10.36 2.54
CA LYS A 20 12.68 -10.09 2.96
C LYS A 20 12.81 -9.22 4.21
N LEU A 21 11.71 -8.62 4.69
CA LEU A 21 11.74 -7.73 5.86
C LEU A 21 11.96 -8.50 7.18
N HIS A 22 12.33 -7.79 8.24
CA HIS A 22 12.34 -8.36 9.59
C HIS A 22 10.94 -8.85 10.00
N PRO A 23 10.78 -9.98 10.71
CA PRO A 23 9.47 -10.53 11.10
C PRO A 23 8.54 -9.50 11.77
N ASP A 24 9.06 -8.64 12.63
CA ASP A 24 8.26 -7.58 13.27
C ASP A 24 7.68 -6.57 12.28
N ILE A 25 8.43 -6.23 11.25
CA ILE A 25 7.97 -5.31 10.21
C ILE A 25 6.90 -6.02 9.36
N LYS A 26 7.08 -7.30 9.03
CA LYS A 26 6.06 -8.10 8.32
C LYS A 26 4.75 -8.13 9.09
N ARG A 27 4.81 -8.39 10.39
CA ARG A 27 3.63 -8.41 11.28
C ARG A 27 2.89 -7.06 11.25
N LYS A 28 3.62 -5.95 11.39
CA LYS A 28 3.05 -4.59 11.33
C LYS A 28 2.43 -4.26 9.97
N ILE A 29 3.05 -4.69 8.88
CA ILE A 29 2.51 -4.50 7.52
C ILE A 29 1.23 -5.32 7.33
N ARG A 30 1.19 -6.58 7.79
CA ARG A 30 -0.02 -7.41 7.70
C ARG A 30 -1.21 -6.80 8.44
N ALA A 31 -1.00 -6.39 9.70
CA ALA A 31 -2.03 -5.73 10.48
C ALA A 31 -2.51 -4.43 9.80
N ALA A 32 -1.59 -3.65 9.23
CA ALA A 32 -1.95 -2.46 8.47
C ALA A 32 -2.78 -2.78 7.22
N LEU A 33 -2.45 -3.84 6.48
CA LEU A 33 -3.24 -4.26 5.32
C LEU A 33 -4.65 -4.69 5.72
N GLU A 34 -4.82 -5.39 6.84
CA GLU A 34 -6.13 -5.76 7.37
C GLU A 34 -6.96 -4.50 7.69
N MET A 35 -6.39 -3.52 8.39
CA MET A 35 -7.07 -2.25 8.68
C MET A 35 -7.50 -1.51 7.40
N ILE A 36 -6.63 -1.46 6.38
CA ILE A 36 -6.94 -0.79 5.11
C ILE A 36 -8.03 -1.56 4.34
N LEU A 37 -8.03 -2.90 4.42
CA LEU A 37 -9.08 -3.73 3.80
C LEU A 37 -10.44 -3.58 4.48
N GLU A 38 -10.48 -3.20 5.76
CA GLU A 38 -11.73 -2.88 6.46
C GLU A 38 -12.22 -1.47 6.13
N ASN A 39 -11.31 -0.50 6.11
CA ASN A 39 -11.60 0.88 5.78
C ASN A 39 -10.45 1.51 4.96
N PRO A 40 -10.57 1.59 3.62
CA PRO A 40 -9.50 2.14 2.79
C PRO A 40 -9.25 3.64 2.97
N THR A 41 -10.14 4.40 3.62
CA THR A 41 -9.97 5.86 3.79
C THR A 41 -9.20 6.25 5.06
N ILE A 42 -8.69 5.28 5.83
CA ILE A 42 -7.87 5.54 7.03
C ILE A 42 -6.48 6.12 6.72
N GLY A 43 -6.05 6.05 5.46
CA GLY A 43 -4.81 6.65 4.99
C GLY A 43 -4.94 8.15 4.74
N LYS A 44 -3.84 8.76 4.31
CA LYS A 44 -3.84 10.13 3.77
C LYS A 44 -3.94 10.08 2.26
N ALA A 45 -4.94 10.74 1.68
CA ALA A 45 -4.98 10.99 0.25
C ALA A 45 -3.74 11.78 -0.18
N LEU A 46 -3.11 11.35 -1.27
CA LEU A 46 -1.98 12.03 -1.89
C LEU A 46 -2.49 13.06 -2.91
N LYS A 47 -1.61 13.97 -3.31
CA LYS A 47 -1.89 15.11 -4.17
C LYS A 47 -0.88 15.16 -5.32
N GLU A 48 -1.06 16.13 -6.20
CA GLU A 48 -0.15 16.42 -7.32
C GLU A 48 0.02 15.19 -8.20
N GLU A 49 1.25 14.78 -8.53
CA GLU A 49 1.51 13.67 -9.43
C GLU A 49 1.13 12.29 -8.86
N LEU A 50 0.73 12.24 -7.59
CA LEU A 50 0.25 11.04 -6.90
C LEU A 50 -1.24 11.12 -6.54
N GLU A 51 -1.98 12.07 -7.10
CA GLU A 51 -3.42 12.17 -6.91
C GLU A 51 -4.15 10.86 -7.27
N GLY A 52 -5.20 10.54 -6.50
CA GLY A 52 -5.91 9.25 -6.59
C GLY A 52 -5.25 8.10 -5.80
N LEU A 53 -4.04 8.29 -5.27
CA LEU A 53 -3.40 7.36 -4.35
C LEU A 53 -3.58 7.75 -2.88
N TRP A 54 -3.39 6.77 -2.01
CA TRP A 54 -3.48 6.90 -0.56
C TRP A 54 -2.20 6.39 0.11
N SER A 55 -1.85 6.97 1.26
CA SER A 55 -0.67 6.63 2.04
C SER A 55 -1.03 6.28 3.48
N PHE A 56 -0.73 5.05 3.90
CA PHE A 56 -0.90 4.61 5.29
C PHE A 56 0.44 4.48 6.01
N ARG A 57 0.52 4.94 7.27
CA ARG A 57 1.75 4.94 8.08
C ARG A 57 1.93 3.65 8.85
N VAL A 58 3.09 3.00 8.68
CA VAL A 58 3.50 1.82 9.45
C VAL A 58 4.89 2.06 10.04
N GLY A 59 4.95 2.68 11.22
CA GLY A 59 6.22 3.11 11.82
C GLY A 59 7.02 4.04 10.90
N LYS A 60 8.21 3.59 10.46
CA LYS A 60 9.09 4.30 9.50
C LYS A 60 8.71 4.06 8.02
N PHE A 61 7.80 3.13 7.75
CA PHE A 61 7.35 2.76 6.40
C PHE A 61 6.03 3.44 6.02
N ARG A 62 5.73 3.44 4.73
CA ARG A 62 4.42 3.77 4.16
C ARG A 62 3.96 2.63 3.25
N ILE A 63 2.66 2.41 3.25
CA ILE A 63 1.95 1.61 2.26
C ILE A 63 1.24 2.59 1.34
N ILE A 64 1.55 2.53 0.05
CA ILE A 64 0.89 3.34 -0.98
C ILE A 64 -0.07 2.44 -1.74
N TYR A 65 -1.32 2.88 -1.87
CA TYR A 65 -2.40 2.08 -2.41
C TYR A 65 -3.47 2.93 -3.09
N ARG A 66 -4.36 2.28 -3.83
CA ARG A 66 -5.61 2.85 -4.31
C ARG A 66 -6.75 1.85 -4.20
N VAL A 67 -7.98 2.34 -4.26
CA VAL A 67 -9.17 1.49 -4.38
C VAL A 67 -9.68 1.60 -5.82
N SER A 68 -9.74 0.46 -6.50
CA SER A 68 -10.29 0.34 -7.86
C SER A 68 -11.78 -0.03 -7.83
N GLY A 69 -12.50 0.28 -8.92
CA GLY A 69 -13.97 0.23 -8.99
C GLY A 69 -14.62 -1.12 -8.68
N ASN A 70 -13.87 -2.21 -8.74
CA ASN A 70 -14.30 -3.57 -8.37
C ASN A 70 -14.08 -3.91 -6.88
N LYS A 71 -14.00 -2.90 -5.99
CA LYS A 71 -13.62 -3.06 -4.57
C LYS A 71 -12.29 -3.80 -4.40
N THR A 72 -11.33 -3.52 -5.27
CA THR A 72 -9.96 -4.03 -5.13
C THR A 72 -9.08 -2.98 -4.49
N LEU A 73 -8.36 -3.38 -3.45
CA LEU A 73 -7.28 -2.62 -2.86
C LEU A 73 -5.99 -2.97 -3.59
N ASP A 74 -5.53 -2.07 -4.46
CA ASP A 74 -4.29 -2.23 -5.19
C ASP A 74 -3.13 -1.64 -4.38
N ILE A 75 -2.16 -2.48 -4.01
CA ILE A 75 -0.94 -2.01 -3.37
C ILE A 75 0.06 -1.61 -4.45
N ILE A 76 0.41 -0.34 -4.49
CA ILE A 76 1.35 0.22 -5.46
C ILE A 76 2.79 0.03 -4.98
N ALA A 77 3.08 0.40 -3.72
CA ALA A 77 4.41 0.32 -3.16
C ALA A 77 4.40 0.25 -1.63
N ILE A 78 5.44 -0.34 -1.04
CA ILE A 78 5.69 -0.31 0.41
C ILE A 78 7.16 0.03 0.63
N GLY A 79 7.46 1.01 1.47
CA GLY A 79 8.85 1.40 1.69
C GLY A 79 9.04 2.51 2.72
N PRO A 80 10.29 2.86 3.06
CA PRO A 80 10.62 3.95 3.96
C PRO A 80 10.02 5.30 3.49
N ARG A 81 9.67 6.18 4.44
CA ARG A 81 9.08 7.50 4.08
C ARG A 81 9.98 8.33 3.14
N MET A 82 11.30 8.19 3.26
CA MET A 82 12.28 9.01 2.53
C MET A 82 12.24 8.81 1.01
N ASN A 83 12.02 7.58 0.54
CA ASN A 83 12.10 7.20 -0.87
C ASN A 83 10.75 6.83 -1.49
N ILE A 84 9.77 6.41 -0.67
CA ILE A 84 8.55 5.79 -1.16
C ILE A 84 7.74 6.65 -2.15
N TYR A 85 7.69 7.96 -1.97
CA TYR A 85 6.94 8.83 -2.88
C TYR A 85 7.60 8.94 -4.26
N ARG A 86 8.93 9.07 -4.28
CA ARG A 86 9.71 9.09 -5.52
C ARG A 86 9.61 7.76 -6.26
N GLU A 87 9.74 6.64 -5.54
CA GLU A 87 9.59 5.30 -6.13
C GLU A 87 8.19 5.08 -6.69
N THR A 88 7.15 5.48 -5.94
CA THR A 88 5.75 5.40 -6.40
C THR A 88 5.54 6.21 -7.67
N PHE A 89 6.08 7.44 -7.73
CA PHE A 89 5.96 8.29 -8.92
C PHE A 89 6.51 7.59 -10.17
N TYR A 90 7.69 6.96 -10.09
CA TYR A 90 8.25 6.24 -11.24
C TYR A 90 7.47 4.97 -11.60
N LEU A 91 6.87 4.29 -10.62
CA LEU A 91 6.03 3.12 -10.88
C LEU A 91 4.77 3.52 -11.65
N VAL A 92 4.07 4.56 -11.19
CA VAL A 92 2.85 5.06 -11.86
C VAL A 92 3.16 5.62 -13.24
N LYS A 93 4.28 6.33 -13.41
CA LYS A 93 4.70 6.84 -14.73
C LYS A 93 4.99 5.73 -15.74
N LYS A 94 5.37 4.53 -15.29
CA LYS A 94 5.64 3.38 -16.16
C LYS A 94 4.37 2.63 -16.59
N GLU A 95 3.30 2.76 -15.82
CA GLU A 95 2.00 2.13 -16.11
C GLU A 95 1.14 2.94 -17.10
N ASN A 96 1.46 4.24 -17.28
CA ASN A 96 0.85 5.14 -18.28
C ASN A 96 1.71 5.23 -19.55
#